data_AF-E9RTF2-F1
#
_entry.id   AF-E9RTF2-F1
#
_cell.length_a   1.000
_cell.length_b   1.000
_cell.length_c   1.000
_cell.angle_alpha   90.00
_cell.angle_beta   90.00
_cell.angle_gamma   90.00
#
_symmetry.space_group_name_H-M   'P 1'
#
loop_
_entity.id
_entity.type
_entity.pdbx_description
1 polymer ?
#
loop_
_entity_poly.entity_id
_entity_poly.type
_entity_poly.pdbx_seq_one_letter_code
_entity_poly.pdbx_strand_id
1 'polypeptide(L)' 'MKERFYREKNTMKQDLLLSEKIVDCLSDGYDDEDREETIRILFRELTDISGDSFLKTALIRLCERIEELEA' A
#
# COMPACT_ATOMS: atom_id res chain seq x y z
N MET A 1 -10.99 -11.43 21.99
CA MET A 1 -11.88 -10.86 20.96
C MET A 1 -11.48 -9.44 20.57
N LYS A 2 -11.34 -8.49 21.52
CA LYS A 2 -10.90 -7.11 21.21
C LYS A 2 -9.53 -7.04 20.51
N GLU A 3 -8.53 -7.77 21.00
CA GLU A 3 -7.16 -7.70 20.42
C GLU A 3 -7.08 -8.13 18.96
N ARG A 4 -7.86 -9.14 18.54
CA ARG A 4 -7.90 -9.60 17.14
C ARG A 4 -8.44 -8.52 16.22
N PHE A 5 -9.52 -7.87 16.63
CA PHE A 5 -10.12 -6.75 15.90
C PHE A 5 -9.18 -5.54 15.78
N TYR A 6 -8.41 -5.23 16.83
CA TYR A 6 -7.41 -4.17 16.77
C TYR A 6 -6.26 -4.49 15.80
N ARG A 7 -5.81 -5.75 15.76
CA ARG A 7 -4.78 -6.18 14.80
C ARG A 7 -5.29 -6.09 13.36
N GLU A 8 -6.48 -6.63 13.09
CA GLU A 8 -7.10 -6.57 11.76
C GLU A 8 -7.31 -5.11 11.29
N LYS A 9 -7.79 -4.22 12.16
CA LYS A 9 -7.91 -2.79 11.84
C LYS A 9 -6.57 -2.12 11.53
N ASN A 10 -5.51 -2.47 12.26
CA ASN A 10 -4.18 -1.91 12.01
C ASN A 10 -3.61 -2.40 10.68
N THR A 11 -3.81 -3.67 10.34
CA THR A 11 -3.39 -4.24 9.06
C THR A 11 -4.10 -3.56 7.89
N MET A 12 -5.42 -3.41 7.94
CA MET A 12 -6.17 -2.69 6.89
C MET A 12 -5.69 -1.24 6.72
N LYS A 13 -5.37 -0.55 7.82
CA LYS A 13 -4.82 0.81 7.73
C LYS A 13 -3.45 0.83 7.04
N GLN A 14 -2.58 -0.15 7.32
CA GLN A 14 -1.28 -0.26 6.68
C GLN A 14 -1.39 -0.57 5.19
N ASP A 15 -2.34 -1.42 4.81
CA ASP A 15 -2.56 -1.79 3.41
C ASP A 15 -3.05 -0.61 2.58
N LEU A 16 -3.91 0.25 3.15
CA LEU A 16 -4.35 1.48 2.48
C LEU A 16 -3.17 2.43 2.25
N LEU A 17 -2.36 2.67 3.30
CA LEU A 17 -1.18 3.54 3.21
C LEU A 17 -0.16 3.02 2.20
N LEU A 18 0.03 1.70 2.13
CA LEU A 18 0.92 1.08 1.16
C LEU A 18 0.38 1.24 -0.27
N SER A 19 -0.94 1.14 -0.46
CA SER A 19 -1.58 1.34 -1.77
C SER A 19 -1.37 2.77 -2.29
N GLU A 20 -1.60 3.76 -1.42
CA GLU A 20 -1.36 5.17 -1.74
C GLU A 20 0.11 5.41 -2.10
N LYS A 21 1.04 4.91 -1.27
CA LYS A 21 2.49 5.01 -1.52
C LYS A 21 2.92 4.40 -2.86
N ILE A 22 2.43 3.21 -3.20
CA ILE A 22 2.78 2.56 -4.47
C ILE A 22 2.33 3.42 -5.64
N VAL A 23 1.09 3.92 -5.59
CA VAL A 23 0.55 4.76 -6.66
C VAL A 23 1.29 6.08 -6.76
N ASP A 24 1.65 6.71 -5.64
CA ASP A 24 2.44 7.94 -5.63
C ASP A 24 3.85 7.73 -6.17
N CYS A 25 4.50 6.59 -5.89
CA CYS A 25 5.83 6.27 -6.42
C CYS A 25 5.82 5.94 -7.93
N LEU A 26 4.68 5.50 -8.47
CA LEU A 26 4.56 5.09 -9.87
C LEU A 26 3.95 6.18 -10.74
N SER A 27 3.16 7.08 -10.16
CA SER A 27 2.54 8.20 -10.86
C SER A 27 3.58 9.29 -11.09
N ASP A 28 3.76 9.67 -12.36
CA ASP A 28 4.56 10.83 -12.75
C ASP A 28 3.75 12.15 -12.69
N GLY A 29 2.54 12.11 -12.13
CA GLY A 29 1.65 13.26 -11.98
C GLY A 29 0.74 13.55 -13.18
N TYR A 30 0.69 12.67 -14.19
CA TYR A 30 -0.21 12.82 -15.34
C TYR A 30 -1.29 11.72 -15.45
N ASP A 31 -1.27 10.69 -14.58
CA ASP A 31 -2.19 9.53 -14.58
C ASP A 31 -3.30 9.63 -13.52
N ASP A 32 -3.83 10.84 -13.30
CA ASP A 32 -4.80 11.13 -12.24
C ASP A 32 -6.23 10.64 -12.54
N GLU A 33 -6.57 10.33 -13.80
CA GLU A 33 -7.94 9.94 -14.18
C GLU A 33 -8.39 8.62 -13.52
N ASP A 34 -7.46 7.72 -13.21
CA ASP A 34 -7.77 6.40 -12.62
C ASP A 34 -7.12 6.18 -11.23
N ARG A 35 -6.58 7.23 -10.59
CA ARG A 35 -5.83 7.11 -9.32
C ARG A 35 -6.65 6.48 -8.20
N GLU A 36 -7.88 6.97 -8.00
CA GLU A 36 -8.74 6.49 -6.90
C GLU A 36 -9.15 5.02 -7.10
N GLU A 37 -9.49 4.63 -8.32
CA GLU A 37 -9.87 3.24 -8.64
C GLU A 37 -8.67 2.31 -8.50
N THR A 38 -7.49 2.75 -8.96
CA THR A 38 -6.23 2.01 -8.81
C THR A 38 -5.89 1.76 -7.34
N ILE A 39 -5.98 2.80 -6.48
CA ILE A 39 -5.75 2.66 -5.04
C ILE A 39 -6.76 1.67 -4.42
N ARG A 40 -8.04 1.75 -4.80
CA ARG A 40 -9.08 0.87 -4.27
C ARG A 40 -8.86 -0.60 -4.64
N ILE A 41 -8.47 -0.87 -5.88
CA ILE A 41 -8.16 -2.24 -6.35
C ILE A 41 -6.92 -2.76 -5.63
N LEU A 42 -5.84 -1.98 -5.61
CA LEU A 42 -4.58 -2.37 -4.97
C LEU A 42 -4.75 -2.60 -3.47
N PHE A 43 -5.54 -1.77 -2.79
CA PHE A 43 -5.88 -1.95 -1.38
C PHE A 43 -6.55 -3.30 -1.11
N ARG A 44 -7.50 -3.69 -1.98
CA ARG A 44 -8.19 -4.98 -1.86
C ARG A 44 -7.22 -6.14 -2.05
N GLU A 45 -6.37 -6.07 -3.06
CA GLU A 45 -5.35 -7.10 -3.32
C GLU A 45 -4.35 -7.22 -2.16
N LEU A 46 -3.90 -6.09 -1.61
CA LEU A 46 -3.01 -6.09 -0.44
C LEU A 46 -3.70 -6.63 0.81
N THR A 47 -4.98 -6.32 1.03
CA THR A 47 -5.74 -6.82 2.19
C THR A 47 -5.87 -8.35 2.17
N ASP A 48 -5.96 -8.95 0.98
CA ASP A 48 -6.04 -10.41 0.82
C ASP A 48 -4.70 -11.11 1.11
N ILE A 49 -3.59 -10.36 1.15
CA ILE A 49 -2.25 -10.87 1.47
C ILE A 49 -2.01 -10.80 3.00
N SER A 50 -1.40 -11.85 3.56
CA SER A 50 -1.00 -11.86 4.98
C SER A 50 -0.15 -10.65 5.36
N GLY A 51 -0.38 -10.07 6.54
CA GLY A 51 0.42 -8.96 7.06
C GLY A 51 1.91 -9.27 7.18
N ASP A 52 2.28 -10.53 7.42
CA ASP A 52 3.67 -10.99 7.52
C ASP A 52 4.25 -11.43 6.17
N SER A 53 3.62 -11.06 5.05
CA SER A 53 4.07 -11.44 3.72
C SER A 53 5.37 -10.72 3.33
N PHE A 54 6.36 -11.49 2.89
CA PHE A 54 7.59 -10.96 2.30
C PHE A 54 7.31 -10.08 1.07
N LEU A 55 6.21 -10.31 0.35
CA LEU A 55 5.80 -9.47 -0.77
C LEU A 55 5.46 -8.04 -0.31
N LYS A 56 4.66 -7.89 0.76
CA LYS A 56 4.35 -6.58 1.33
C LYS A 56 5.61 -5.85 1.79
N THR A 57 6.52 -6.60 2.42
CA THR A 57 7.81 -6.05 2.83
C THR A 57 8.63 -5.56 1.64
N ALA A 58 8.72 -6.34 0.57
CA ALA A 58 9.43 -5.95 -0.64
C ALA A 58 8.84 -4.69 -1.29
N LEU A 59 7.50 -4.60 -1.38
CA LEU A 59 6.82 -3.42 -1.91
C LEU A 59 7.12 -2.15 -1.10
N ILE A 60 7.08 -2.24 0.23
CA ILE A 60 7.45 -1.12 1.12
C ILE A 60 8.89 -0.66 0.84
N ARG A 61 9.84 -1.60 0.77
CA ARG A 61 11.26 -1.27 0.52
C ARG A 61 11.48 -0.67 -0.86
N LEU A 62 10.71 -1.09 -1.86
CA LEU A 62 10.78 -0.51 -3.20
C LEU A 62 10.30 0.94 -3.21
N CYS A 63 9.15 1.23 -2.56
CA CYS A 63 8.67 2.60 -2.40
C CYS A 63 9.69 3.48 -1.68
N GLU A 64 10.21 3.02 -0.53
CA GLU A 64 11.27 3.74 0.21
C GLU A 64 12.48 4.06 -0.67
N ARG A 65 12.90 3.09 -1.51
CA ARG A 65 14.05 3.28 -2.41
C ARG A 65 13.78 4.26 -3.55
N ILE A 66 12.56 4.30 -4.07
CA ILE A 66 12.16 5.27 -5.11
C ILE A 66 12.09 6.67 -4.49
N GLU A 67 11.42 6.82 -3.34
CA GLU A 67 11.33 8.08 -2.59
C GLU A 67 12.72 8.66 -2.28
N GLU A 68 13.71 7.81 -1.93
CA GLU A 68 15.11 8.22 -1.76
C GLU A 68 15.82 8.69 -3.04
N LEU A 69 15.45 8.15 -4.20
CA LEU A 69 16.07 8.49 -5.48
C LEU A 69 15.51 9.78 -6.09
N GLU A 70 14.29 10.14 -5.71
CA GLU A 70 13.58 11.34 -6.19
C GLU A 70 13.78 12.58 -5.30
N ALA A 71 14.35 12.40 -4.10
CA ALA A 71 14.65 13.47 -3.13
C ALA A 71 15.92 14.25 -3.46
#